data_AF-A0A511KJ02-F1
#
_entry.id   AF-A0A511KJ02-F1
#
_cell.length_a   1.000
_cell.length_b   1.000
_cell.length_c   1.000
_cell.angle_alpha   90.00
_cell.angle_beta   90.00
_cell.angle_gamma   90.00
#
_symmetry.space_group_name_H-M   'P 1'
#
loop_
_entity.id
_entity.type
_entity.pdbx_description
1 polymer ?
#
loop_
_entity_poly.entity_id
_entity_poly.type
_entity_poly.pdbx_seq_one_letter_code
_entity_poly.pdbx_strand_id
1 'polypeptide(L)'
;MAQAELDGLAEHSIPRTITPQLSIELRLRFLESLVDPSSSPSPRPASSTVPLARRVSQVEAQLKRALDQSGGGTEALKRFVQNYDANSPLLTIAPVPTAPDSTEVLPQAKVAVILEAEQEIRTLERELREIGVLYERGVVESGKLGEHERLKPLLAETRTAAAPVSASNALLEQRTTTLLQRYNNYISTLSELFVSWNDIMSEMEDTVTKLEKEKHRQLDYT
;
A
#
# COMPACT_ATOMS: atom_id res chain seq x y z
N MET A 1 27.63 33.70 -74.26
CA MET A 1 26.20 33.42 -74.48
C MET A 1 25.93 32.03 -73.93
N ALA A 2 25.19 31.81 -72.86
CA ALA A 2 24.46 32.67 -71.94
C ALA A 2 24.39 31.87 -70.63
N GLN A 3 24.86 32.32 -69.47
CA GLN A 3 24.17 33.30 -68.60
C GLN A 3 22.67 33.04 -68.38
N ALA A 4 22.16 31.85 -68.68
CA ALA A 4 20.73 31.51 -68.58
C ALA A 4 20.42 30.37 -67.59
N GLU A 5 21.32 30.07 -66.65
CA GLU A 5 21.12 28.95 -65.71
C GLU A 5 21.42 29.31 -64.24
N LEU A 6 21.34 30.60 -63.89
CA LEU A 6 21.56 31.07 -62.51
C LEU A 6 20.47 32.01 -61.97
N ASP A 7 19.35 32.15 -62.71
CA ASP A 7 18.24 33.02 -62.31
C ASP A 7 17.10 32.26 -61.60
N GLY A 8 17.38 31.06 -61.08
CA GLY A 8 16.41 30.17 -60.46
C GLY A 8 16.39 30.15 -58.93
N LEU A 9 17.23 30.95 -58.24
CA LEU A 9 17.46 30.80 -56.79
C LEU A 9 17.53 32.13 -56.03
N ALA A 10 16.66 33.09 -56.35
CA ALA A 10 16.59 34.34 -55.61
C ALA A 10 15.19 34.94 -55.48
N GLU A 11 14.12 34.14 -55.37
CA GLU A 11 12.91 34.63 -54.67
C GLU A 11 13.19 34.58 -53.17
N HIS A 12 13.95 35.57 -52.71
CA HIS A 12 14.09 35.88 -51.30
C HIS A 12 12.70 36.15 -50.75
N SER A 13 12.34 35.34 -49.76
CA SER A 13 11.23 35.47 -48.84
C SER A 13 11.05 36.92 -48.39
N ILE A 14 10.22 37.67 -49.12
CA ILE A 14 9.65 38.91 -48.61
C ILE A 14 8.81 38.47 -47.40
N PRO A 15 9.12 38.92 -46.17
CA PRO A 15 8.30 38.59 -45.02
C PRO A 15 6.91 39.17 -45.30
N ARG A 16 5.94 38.30 -45.60
CA ARG A 16 4.54 38.70 -45.74
C ARG A 16 4.17 39.39 -44.44
N THR A 17 4.00 40.70 -44.47
CA THR A 17 3.56 41.50 -43.33
C THR A 17 2.12 41.11 -43.03
N ILE A 18 1.97 40.10 -42.19
CA ILE A 18 0.67 39.64 -41.71
C ILE A 18 0.06 40.81 -40.93
N THR A 19 -1.08 41.31 -41.39
CA THR A 19 -1.82 42.33 -40.65
C THR A 19 -2.25 41.74 -39.30
N PRO A 20 -2.25 42.54 -38.21
CA PRO A 20 -2.56 42.03 -36.88
C PRO A 20 -3.97 41.43 -36.78
N GLN A 21 -4.89 41.87 -37.64
CA GLN A 21 -6.23 41.29 -37.75
C GLN A 21 -6.17 39.86 -38.34
N LEU A 22 -5.40 39.67 -39.41
CA LEU A 22 -5.25 38.37 -40.06
C LEU A 22 -4.49 37.37 -39.17
N SER A 23 -3.50 37.82 -38.39
CA SER A 23 -2.81 36.93 -37.43
C SER A 23 -3.75 36.42 -36.34
N ILE A 24 -4.63 37.27 -35.82
CA ILE A 24 -5.62 36.88 -34.81
C ILE A 24 -6.65 35.93 -35.40
N GLU A 25 -7.14 36.19 -36.62
CA GLU A 25 -8.10 35.30 -37.28
C GLU A 25 -7.52 33.90 -37.55
N LEU A 26 -6.26 33.83 -38.00
CA LEU A 26 -5.57 32.56 -38.23
C LEU A 26 -5.36 31.78 -36.92
N ARG A 27 -4.96 32.48 -35.84
CA ARG A 27 -4.81 31.86 -34.52
C ARG A 27 -6.14 31.37 -33.97
N LEU A 28 -7.21 32.14 -34.13
CA LEU A 28 -8.54 31.75 -33.68
C LEU A 28 -9.05 30.53 -34.47
N ARG A 29 -8.82 30.51 -35.79
CA ARG A 29 -9.13 29.34 -36.64
C ARG A 29 -8.34 28.10 -36.22
N PHE A 30 -7.08 28.26 -35.83
CA PHE A 30 -6.26 27.17 -35.30
C PHE A 30 -6.84 26.65 -33.97
N LEU A 31 -7.20 27.54 -33.04
CA LEU A 31 -7.82 27.15 -31.77
C LEU A 31 -9.18 26.46 -31.97
N GLU A 32 -10.02 26.95 -32.90
CA GLU A 32 -11.27 26.30 -33.29
C GLU A 32 -11.03 24.86 -33.78
N SER A 33 -9.99 24.65 -34.61
CA SER A 33 -9.64 23.31 -35.11
C SER A 33 -9.10 22.35 -34.05
N LEU A 34 -8.50 22.87 -32.97
CA LEU A 34 -8.01 22.05 -31.86
C LEU A 34 -9.14 21.63 -30.92
N VAL A 35 -10.14 22.49 -30.71
CA VAL A 35 -11.26 22.22 -29.78
C VAL A 35 -12.31 21.31 -30.42
N ASP A 36 -12.51 21.39 -31.74
CA ASP A 36 -13.41 20.51 -32.47
C ASP A 36 -12.77 20.01 -33.78
N PRO A 37 -12.07 18.87 -33.76
CA PRO A 37 -11.45 18.29 -34.95
C PRO A 37 -12.47 17.80 -36.00
N SER A 38 -13.75 17.72 -35.64
CA SER A 38 -14.85 17.24 -36.49
C SER A 38 -15.41 18.34 -37.40
N SER A 39 -15.14 19.61 -37.07
CA SER A 39 -15.50 20.74 -37.93
C SER A 39 -14.48 20.84 -39.08
N SER A 40 -14.77 20.10 -40.15
CA SER A 40 -14.07 20.13 -41.44
C SER A 40 -13.51 21.54 -41.79
N PRO A 41 -12.28 21.63 -42.34
CA PRO A 41 -11.70 22.89 -42.80
C PRO A 41 -12.41 23.35 -44.09
N SER A 42 -13.67 23.76 -43.97
CA SER A 42 -14.40 24.38 -45.08
C SER A 42 -13.67 25.67 -45.47
N PRO A 43 -13.38 25.90 -46.76
CA PRO A 43 -12.79 27.15 -47.23
C PRO A 43 -13.90 28.21 -47.24
N ARG A 44 -14.23 28.76 -46.07
CA ARG A 44 -15.18 29.86 -45.95
C ARG A 44 -14.44 31.17 -46.27
N PRO A 45 -14.91 31.99 -47.22
CA PRO A 45 -14.23 33.21 -47.61
C PRO A 45 -14.19 34.24 -46.46
N ALA A 46 -13.20 35.13 -46.56
CA ALA A 46 -12.63 36.02 -45.54
C ALA A 46 -13.54 37.11 -44.94
N SER A 47 -14.80 36.81 -44.64
CA SER A 47 -15.63 37.69 -43.82
C SER A 47 -16.63 36.85 -43.01
N SER A 48 -16.20 36.36 -41.84
CA SER A 48 -17.19 35.92 -40.86
C SER A 48 -17.94 37.16 -40.39
N THR A 49 -19.21 37.29 -40.74
CA THR A 49 -20.14 38.35 -40.27
C THR A 49 -20.40 38.30 -38.76
N VAL A 50 -19.71 37.41 -38.04
CA VAL A 50 -19.75 37.26 -36.60
C VAL A 50 -18.61 38.09 -36.02
N PRO A 51 -18.87 39.03 -35.10
CA PRO A 51 -17.82 39.81 -34.47
C PRO A 51 -16.82 38.88 -33.78
N LEU A 52 -15.52 39.19 -33.89
CA LEU A 52 -14.42 38.40 -33.34
C LEU A 52 -14.65 38.01 -31.87
N ALA A 53 -15.17 38.94 -31.07
CA ALA A 53 -15.53 38.72 -29.67
C ALA A 53 -16.52 37.56 -29.48
N ARG A 54 -17.49 37.42 -30.38
CA ARG A 54 -18.48 36.34 -30.32
C ARG A 54 -17.87 34.99 -30.69
N ARG A 55 -16.91 34.96 -31.62
CA ARG A 55 -16.16 33.73 -31.95
C ARG A 55 -15.28 33.27 -30.79
N VAL A 56 -14.57 34.19 -30.13
CA VAL A 56 -13.79 33.86 -28.92
C VAL A 56 -14.70 33.30 -27.83
N SER A 57 -15.84 33.94 -27.57
CA SER A 57 -16.81 33.44 -26.56
C SER A 57 -17.39 32.06 -26.92
N GLN A 58 -17.52 31.76 -28.22
CA GLN A 58 -18.00 30.47 -28.69
C GLN A 58 -16.94 29.37 -28.48
N VAL A 59 -15.67 29.64 -28.78
CA VAL A 59 -14.56 28.73 -28.51
C VAL A 59 -14.42 28.47 -27.01
N GLU A 60 -14.55 29.50 -26.19
CA GLU A 60 -14.52 29.37 -24.72
C GLU A 60 -15.69 28.50 -24.21
N ALA A 61 -16.91 28.73 -24.72
CA ALA A 61 -18.06 27.91 -24.37
C ALA A 61 -17.92 26.46 -24.84
N GLN A 62 -17.30 26.23 -26.00
CA GLN A 62 -17.00 24.89 -26.53
C GLN A 62 -15.95 24.18 -25.67
N LEU A 63 -14.89 24.88 -25.24
CA LEU A 63 -13.88 24.33 -24.33
C LEU A 63 -14.51 23.94 -22.98
N LYS A 64 -15.36 24.80 -22.41
CA LYS A 64 -16.10 24.50 -21.17
C LYS A 64 -16.98 23.26 -21.32
N ARG A 65 -17.73 23.16 -22.43
CA ARG A 65 -18.53 21.97 -22.72
C ARG A 65 -17.68 20.72 -22.95
N ALA A 66 -16.55 20.82 -23.63
CA ALA A 66 -15.64 19.68 -23.83
C ALA A 66 -15.07 19.19 -22.50
N LEU A 67 -14.74 20.10 -21.58
CA LEU A 67 -14.34 19.77 -20.21
C LEU A 67 -15.44 19.07 -19.41
N ASP A 68 -16.71 19.47 -19.59
CA ASP A 68 -17.86 18.89 -18.89
C ASP A 68 -18.37 17.59 -19.53
N GLN A 69 -18.26 17.44 -20.85
CA GLN A 69 -18.70 16.27 -21.62
C GLN A 69 -17.66 15.16 -21.67
N SER A 70 -16.37 15.47 -21.49
CA SER A 70 -15.31 14.49 -21.23
C SER A 70 -15.51 13.91 -19.81
N GLY A 71 -16.57 13.09 -19.67
CA GLY A 71 -17.14 12.57 -18.43
C GLY A 71 -16.24 11.57 -17.70
N GLY A 72 -15.13 12.06 -17.17
CA GLY A 72 -14.19 11.29 -16.35
C GLY A 72 -12.89 12.04 -15.99
N GLY A 73 -12.68 13.25 -16.51
CA GLY A 73 -11.55 14.10 -16.15
C GLY A 73 -11.74 14.74 -14.77
N THR A 74 -11.01 14.23 -13.79
CA THR A 74 -10.95 14.62 -12.37
C THR A 74 -11.21 16.11 -12.09
N GLU A 75 -11.91 16.43 -10.98
CA GLU A 75 -12.00 17.79 -10.39
C GLU A 75 -10.64 18.53 -10.40
N ALA A 76 -9.54 17.77 -10.32
CA ALA A 76 -8.19 18.26 -10.46
C ALA A 76 -7.94 18.99 -11.79
N LEU A 77 -8.43 18.50 -12.93
CA LEU A 77 -8.27 19.16 -14.24
C LEU A 77 -9.05 20.48 -14.31
N LYS A 78 -10.26 20.52 -13.74
CA LYS A 78 -11.05 21.77 -13.64
C LYS A 78 -10.33 22.81 -12.78
N ARG A 79 -9.81 22.41 -11.62
CA ARG A 79 -9.01 23.28 -10.74
C ARG A 79 -7.68 23.69 -11.39
N PHE A 80 -7.09 22.80 -12.18
CA PHE A 80 -5.85 23.04 -12.88
C PHE A 80 -6.00 24.10 -13.97
N VAL A 81 -7.06 24.00 -14.79
CA VAL A 81 -7.40 24.99 -15.82
C VAL A 81 -7.79 26.33 -15.19
N GLN A 82 -8.53 26.32 -14.07
CA GLN A 82 -8.85 27.54 -13.33
C GLN A 82 -7.61 28.25 -12.79
N ASN A 83 -6.60 27.48 -12.38
CA ASN A 83 -5.32 27.99 -11.88
C ASN A 83 -4.21 27.87 -12.92
N TYR A 84 -4.52 28.03 -14.22
CA TYR A 84 -3.54 27.84 -15.29
C TYR A 84 -2.31 28.73 -15.11
N ASP A 85 -2.47 29.99 -14.71
CA ASP A 85 -1.34 30.91 -14.53
C ASP A 85 -0.39 30.45 -13.41
N ALA A 86 -0.93 29.88 -12.33
CA ALA A 86 -0.14 29.32 -11.23
C ALA A 86 0.52 27.98 -11.62
N ASN A 87 -0.11 27.22 -12.51
CA ASN A 87 0.38 25.94 -12.99
C ASN A 87 1.22 26.05 -14.28
N SER A 88 1.26 27.22 -14.90
CA SER A 88 2.06 27.53 -16.08
C SER A 88 3.53 27.12 -15.92
N PRO A 89 4.22 27.40 -14.79
CA PRO A 89 5.60 26.96 -14.59
C PRO A 89 5.77 25.43 -14.53
N LEU A 90 4.72 24.67 -14.19
CA LEU A 90 4.74 23.20 -14.17
C LEU A 90 4.51 22.60 -15.56
N LEU A 91 3.81 23.33 -16.44
CA LEU A 91 3.54 22.94 -17.83
C LEU A 91 4.65 23.37 -18.78
N THR A 92 5.30 24.49 -18.48
CA THR A 92 6.60 24.78 -19.05
C THR A 92 7.58 23.82 -18.39
N ILE A 93 7.60 22.59 -18.89
CA ILE A 93 8.84 21.81 -18.87
C ILE A 93 9.81 22.77 -19.56
N ALA A 94 10.63 23.49 -18.76
CA ALA A 94 11.80 24.18 -19.26
C ALA A 94 12.42 23.19 -20.25
N PRO A 95 12.72 23.60 -21.50
CA PRO A 95 13.22 22.67 -22.50
C PRO A 95 14.24 21.83 -21.75
N VAL A 96 13.94 20.54 -21.55
CA VAL A 96 14.90 19.64 -20.92
C VAL A 96 16.12 19.92 -21.76
N PRO A 97 17.21 20.50 -21.21
CA PRO A 97 18.41 20.63 -21.99
C PRO A 97 18.61 19.22 -22.50
N THR A 98 18.46 19.04 -23.81
CA THR A 98 18.66 17.77 -24.52
C THR A 98 19.78 17.12 -23.77
N ALA A 99 19.45 16.01 -23.07
CA ALA A 99 20.19 15.46 -21.93
C ALA A 99 21.64 15.91 -22.02
N PRO A 100 22.20 16.67 -21.04
CA PRO A 100 23.53 17.25 -21.18
C PRO A 100 24.41 16.15 -21.72
N ASP A 101 24.88 16.32 -22.96
CA ASP A 101 25.49 15.25 -23.73
C ASP A 101 26.38 14.49 -22.76
N SER A 102 26.08 13.22 -22.46
CA SER A 102 26.73 12.50 -21.35
C SER A 102 28.26 12.41 -21.52
N THR A 103 28.74 12.85 -22.68
CA THR A 103 30.12 13.09 -23.09
C THR A 103 30.74 14.40 -22.56
N GLU A 104 29.97 15.42 -22.16
CA GLU A 104 30.45 16.75 -21.76
C GLU A 104 30.49 17.01 -20.25
N VAL A 105 30.09 16.04 -19.42
CA VAL A 105 30.36 16.15 -17.97
C VAL A 105 31.87 16.01 -17.77
N LEU A 106 32.53 17.04 -17.23
CA LEU A 106 33.97 16.99 -16.93
C LEU A 106 34.29 15.70 -16.16
N PRO A 107 35.39 15.00 -16.50
CA PRO A 107 35.75 13.75 -15.83
C PRO A 107 35.86 13.91 -14.30
N GLN A 108 36.25 15.10 -13.84
CA GLN A 108 36.33 15.43 -12.43
C GLN A 108 34.96 15.56 -11.74
N ALA A 109 33.94 16.06 -12.46
CA ALA A 109 32.57 16.09 -11.96
C ALA A 109 31.98 14.67 -11.90
N LYS A 110 32.33 13.78 -12.84
CA LYS A 110 31.95 12.35 -12.78
C LYS A 110 32.54 11.67 -11.54
N VAL A 111 33.81 11.91 -11.24
CA VAL A 111 34.46 11.38 -10.02
C VAL A 111 33.81 11.92 -8.76
N ALA A 112 33.52 13.22 -8.70
CA ALA A 112 32.84 13.83 -7.56
C ALA A 112 31.46 13.20 -7.30
N VAL A 113 30.67 12.99 -8.35
CA VAL A 113 29.35 12.33 -8.25
C VAL A 113 29.49 10.87 -7.81
N ILE A 114 30.49 10.14 -8.30
CA ILE A 114 30.74 8.75 -7.87
C ILE A 114 31.17 8.68 -6.41
N LEU A 115 31.96 9.63 -5.93
CA LEU A 115 32.38 9.69 -4.52
C LEU A 115 31.22 10.09 -3.61
N GLU A 116 30.37 11.02 -4.05
CA GLU A 116 29.15 11.39 -3.32
C GLU A 116 28.18 10.20 -3.22
N ALA A 117 28.03 9.44 -4.31
CA ALA A 117 27.18 8.25 -4.36
C ALA A 117 27.87 6.95 -3.89
N GLU A 118 29.11 6.99 -3.40
CA GLU A 118 29.91 5.79 -3.08
C GLU A 118 29.17 4.88 -2.08
N GLN A 119 28.62 5.50 -1.04
CA GLN A 119 27.90 4.77 0.01
C GLN A 119 26.62 4.13 -0.55
N GLU A 120 25.89 4.84 -1.40
CA GLU A 120 24.66 4.33 -2.03
C GLU A 120 24.94 3.18 -3.00
N ILE A 121 26.04 3.27 -3.75
CA ILE A 121 26.48 2.20 -4.66
C ILE A 121 26.85 0.94 -3.86
N ARG A 122 27.52 1.09 -2.70
CA ARG A 122 27.86 -0.04 -1.83
C ARG A 122 26.63 -0.68 -1.18
N THR A 123 25.66 0.12 -0.76
CA THR A 123 24.39 -0.42 -0.23
C THR A 123 23.62 -1.15 -1.32
N LEU A 124 23.56 -0.58 -2.53
CA LEU A 124 22.91 -1.21 -3.68
C LEU A 124 23.60 -2.52 -4.07
N GLU A 125 24.93 -2.59 -4.06
CA GLU A 125 25.65 -3.84 -4.34
C GLU A 125 25.28 -4.94 -3.33
N ARG A 126 25.19 -4.59 -2.04
CA ARG A 126 24.79 -5.53 -0.99
C ARG A 126 23.35 -6.01 -1.20
N GLU A 127 22.43 -5.10 -1.51
CA GLU A 127 21.03 -5.41 -1.76
C GLU A 127 20.85 -6.27 -3.02
N LEU A 128 21.56 -5.94 -4.12
CA LEU A 128 21.55 -6.75 -5.34
C LEU A 128 22.11 -8.15 -5.10
N ARG A 129 23.14 -8.28 -4.27
CA ARG A 129 23.67 -9.59 -3.88
C ARG A 129 22.65 -10.37 -3.05
N GLU A 130 21.94 -9.71 -2.14
CA GLU A 130 20.86 -10.34 -1.37
C GLU A 130 19.70 -10.79 -2.28
N ILE A 131 19.29 -9.95 -3.23
CA ILE A 131 18.30 -10.29 -4.26
C ILE A 131 18.78 -11.50 -5.07
N GLY A 132 20.06 -11.55 -5.45
CA GLY A 132 20.65 -12.70 -6.14
C GLY A 132 20.56 -14.00 -5.33
N VAL A 133 20.87 -13.95 -4.03
CA VAL A 133 20.72 -15.10 -3.12
C VAL A 133 19.25 -15.52 -2.99
N LEU A 134 18.32 -14.56 -2.91
CA LEU A 134 16.88 -14.83 -2.85
C LEU A 134 16.35 -15.40 -4.17
N TYR A 135 16.93 -15.00 -5.30
CA TYR A 135 16.64 -15.54 -6.62
C TYR A 135 17.10 -17.01 -6.74
N GLU A 136 18.34 -17.32 -6.32
CA GLU A 136 18.85 -18.71 -6.27
C GLU A 136 18.02 -19.61 -5.35
N ARG A 137 17.50 -19.07 -4.25
CA ARG A 137 16.59 -19.77 -3.34
C ARG A 137 15.18 -19.95 -3.92
N GLY A 138 14.89 -19.38 -5.09
CA GLY A 138 13.61 -19.46 -5.76
C GLY A 138 12.50 -18.82 -4.93
N VAL A 139 12.77 -17.68 -4.29
CA VAL A 139 11.80 -16.92 -3.47
C VAL A 139 11.08 -15.84 -4.28
N VAL A 140 11.54 -15.57 -5.50
CA VAL A 140 10.97 -14.53 -6.39
C VAL A 140 9.60 -14.98 -6.93
N GLU A 141 8.74 -14.01 -7.25
CA GLU A 141 7.31 -14.17 -7.62
C GLU A 141 6.41 -14.63 -6.48
N SER A 142 6.36 -15.93 -6.20
CA SER A 142 5.59 -16.53 -5.09
C SER A 142 6.33 -17.71 -4.46
N GLY A 143 7.60 -17.89 -4.82
CA GLY A 143 8.43 -19.03 -4.48
C GLY A 143 7.70 -20.36 -4.63
N LYS A 144 7.64 -21.16 -3.56
CA LYS A 144 6.97 -22.47 -3.55
C LYS A 144 5.47 -22.39 -3.22
N LEU A 145 4.88 -21.20 -3.11
CA LEU A 145 3.49 -21.04 -2.69
C LEU A 145 2.49 -21.72 -3.65
N GLY A 146 2.81 -21.77 -4.95
CA GLY A 146 2.02 -22.51 -5.94
C GLY A 146 2.01 -24.03 -5.70
N GLU A 147 3.07 -24.59 -5.12
CA GLU A 147 3.10 -26.00 -4.72
C GLU A 147 2.20 -26.24 -3.50
N HIS A 148 2.14 -25.28 -2.58
CA HIS A 148 1.34 -25.35 -1.36
C HIS A 148 -0.16 -25.16 -1.59
N GLU A 149 -0.58 -24.60 -2.73
CA GLU A 149 -2.00 -24.53 -3.11
C GLU A 149 -2.62 -25.93 -3.23
N ARG A 150 -1.84 -26.92 -3.68
CA ARG A 150 -2.27 -28.32 -3.75
C ARG A 150 -2.49 -28.96 -2.37
N LEU A 151 -1.91 -28.41 -1.31
CA LEU A 151 -2.07 -28.90 0.05
C LEU A 151 -3.32 -28.35 0.75
N LYS A 152 -3.98 -27.30 0.20
CA LYS A 152 -5.22 -26.74 0.76
C LYS A 152 -6.33 -27.78 1.00
N PRO A 153 -6.70 -28.66 0.05
CA PRO A 153 -7.74 -29.66 0.29
C PRO A 153 -7.35 -30.67 1.37
N LEU A 154 -6.09 -31.10 1.39
CA LEU A 154 -5.58 -32.05 2.39
C LEU A 154 -5.56 -31.41 3.79
N LEU A 155 -5.22 -30.13 3.89
CA LEU A 155 -5.29 -29.37 5.14
C LEU A 155 -6.75 -29.22 5.61
N ALA A 156 -7.68 -28.95 4.70
CA ALA A 156 -9.10 -28.88 5.04
C ALA A 156 -9.61 -30.23 5.57
N GLU A 157 -9.26 -31.33 4.90
CA GLU A 157 -9.61 -32.69 5.33
C GLU A 157 -9.03 -33.00 6.71
N THR A 158 -7.73 -32.81 6.91
CA THR A 158 -7.07 -33.04 8.21
C THR A 158 -7.62 -32.15 9.31
N ARG A 159 -8.00 -30.91 9.01
CA ARG A 159 -8.67 -30.01 9.96
C ARG A 159 -10.06 -30.53 10.35
N THR A 160 -10.83 -31.03 9.39
CA THR A 160 -12.13 -31.64 9.70
C THR A 160 -11.99 -32.93 10.50
N ALA A 161 -10.96 -33.74 10.22
CA ALA A 161 -10.65 -34.95 10.98
C ALA A 161 -10.12 -34.64 12.39
N ALA A 162 -9.40 -33.54 12.58
CA ALA A 162 -8.84 -33.12 13.88
C ALA A 162 -9.92 -32.52 14.82
N ALA A 163 -10.98 -31.92 14.26
CA ALA A 163 -12.05 -31.32 15.05
C ALA A 163 -12.70 -32.29 16.06
N PRO A 164 -13.21 -33.49 15.68
CA PRO A 164 -13.80 -34.42 16.65
C PRO A 164 -12.79 -34.92 17.69
N VAL A 165 -11.53 -35.09 17.31
CA VAL A 165 -10.47 -35.54 18.23
C VAL A 165 -10.17 -34.47 19.30
N SER A 166 -10.11 -33.19 18.91
CA SER A 166 -9.96 -32.10 19.88
C SER A 166 -11.15 -32.02 20.84
N ALA A 167 -12.37 -32.26 20.36
CA ALA A 167 -13.57 -32.27 21.18
C ALA A 167 -13.57 -33.44 22.18
N SER A 168 -13.16 -34.64 21.75
CA SER A 168 -13.02 -35.78 22.67
C SER A 168 -11.94 -35.56 23.73
N ASN A 169 -10.83 -34.94 23.36
CA ASN A 169 -9.76 -34.60 24.30
C ASN A 169 -10.23 -33.59 25.35
N ALA A 170 -10.93 -32.53 24.93
CA ALA A 170 -11.50 -31.55 25.85
C ALA A 170 -12.48 -32.18 26.85
N LEU A 171 -13.32 -33.13 26.40
CA LEU A 171 -14.22 -33.89 27.28
C LEU A 171 -13.42 -34.75 28.28
N LEU A 172 -12.38 -35.44 27.80
CA LEU A 172 -11.54 -36.28 28.65
C LEU A 172 -10.80 -35.46 29.71
N GLU A 173 -10.31 -34.28 29.35
CA GLU A 173 -9.70 -33.32 30.28
C GLU A 173 -10.72 -32.83 31.32
N GLN A 174 -11.93 -32.48 30.90
CA GLN A 174 -13.01 -32.10 31.82
C GLN A 174 -13.37 -33.23 32.79
N ARG A 175 -13.43 -34.47 32.31
CA ARG A 175 -13.71 -35.64 33.15
C ARG A 175 -12.59 -35.89 34.16
N THR A 176 -11.34 -35.76 33.71
CA THR A 176 -10.15 -35.98 34.54
C THR A 176 -10.04 -34.92 35.63
N THR A 177 -10.24 -33.65 35.27
CA THR A 177 -10.26 -32.54 36.24
C THR A 177 -11.40 -32.68 37.25
N THR A 178 -12.59 -33.07 36.81
CA THR A 178 -13.72 -33.36 37.71
C THR A 178 -13.41 -34.51 38.67
N LEU A 179 -12.76 -35.58 38.18
CA LEU A 179 -12.35 -36.70 39.02
C LEU A 179 -11.30 -36.26 40.06
N LEU A 180 -10.34 -35.44 39.65
CA LEU A 180 -9.30 -34.92 40.54
C LEU A 180 -9.89 -34.00 41.62
N GLN A 181 -10.88 -33.17 41.27
CA GLN A 181 -11.63 -32.36 42.24
C GLN A 181 -12.40 -33.22 43.24
N ARG A 182 -13.09 -34.27 42.78
CA ARG A 182 -13.79 -35.21 43.67
C ARG A 182 -12.83 -35.93 44.60
N TYR A 183 -11.69 -36.35 44.08
CA TYR A 183 -10.64 -36.98 44.88
C TYR A 183 -10.06 -36.02 45.93
N ASN A 184 -9.81 -34.77 45.56
CA ASN A 184 -9.35 -33.74 46.49
C ASN A 184 -10.37 -33.52 47.61
N ASN A 185 -11.66 -33.36 47.27
CA ASN A 185 -12.72 -33.24 48.26
C ASN A 185 -12.81 -34.48 49.16
N TYR A 186 -12.68 -35.68 48.59
CA TYR A 186 -12.68 -36.92 49.36
C TYR A 186 -11.51 -36.96 50.36
N ILE A 187 -10.29 -36.59 49.94
CA ILE A 187 -9.15 -36.47 50.85
C ILE A 187 -9.45 -35.46 51.94
N SER A 188 -9.96 -34.27 51.62
CA SER A 188 -10.29 -33.24 52.61
C SER A 188 -11.28 -33.78 53.66
N THR A 189 -12.34 -34.46 53.23
CA THR A 189 -13.30 -35.07 54.17
C THR A 189 -12.69 -36.20 55.00
N LEU A 190 -11.76 -36.99 54.44
CA LEU A 190 -11.07 -38.05 55.16
C LEU A 190 -10.10 -37.46 56.19
N SER A 191 -9.39 -36.38 55.83
CA SER A 191 -8.53 -35.64 56.74
C SER A 191 -9.32 -35.02 57.89
N GLU A 192 -10.47 -34.39 57.61
CA GLU A 192 -11.37 -33.87 58.65
C GLU A 192 -11.86 -34.99 59.58
N LEU A 193 -12.26 -36.13 59.03
CA LEU A 193 -12.68 -37.29 59.82
C LEU A 193 -11.53 -37.80 60.70
N PHE A 194 -10.32 -37.88 60.16
CA PHE A 194 -9.15 -38.33 60.91
C PHE A 194 -8.79 -37.39 62.05
N VAL A 195 -8.87 -36.07 61.83
CA VAL A 195 -8.69 -35.07 62.90
C VAL A 195 -9.76 -35.25 63.98
N SER A 196 -11.04 -35.36 63.58
CA SER A 196 -12.12 -35.57 64.55
C SER A 196 -11.96 -36.86 65.36
N TRP A 197 -11.43 -37.91 64.73
CA TRP A 197 -11.19 -39.18 65.41
C TRP A 197 -10.01 -39.07 66.38
N ASN A 198 -8.95 -38.36 66.00
CA ASN A 198 -7.84 -38.08 66.89
C ASN A 198 -8.28 -37.26 68.12
N ASP A 199 -9.14 -36.25 67.93
CA ASP A 199 -9.65 -35.45 69.04
C ASP A 199 -10.48 -36.29 70.02
N ILE A 200 -11.36 -37.16 69.50
CA ILE A 200 -12.15 -38.10 70.33
C ILE A 200 -11.22 -39.08 71.07
N MET A 201 -10.17 -39.57 70.42
CA MET A 201 -9.20 -40.47 71.04
C MET A 201 -8.41 -39.77 72.14
N SER A 202 -7.95 -38.54 71.91
CA SER A 202 -7.26 -37.72 72.91
C SER A 202 -8.18 -37.40 74.11
N GLU A 203 -9.46 -37.09 73.88
CA GLU A 203 -10.42 -36.91 74.97
C GLU A 203 -10.61 -38.21 75.77
N MET A 204 -10.70 -39.35 75.10
CA MET A 204 -10.79 -40.65 75.77
C MET A 204 -9.54 -40.93 76.61
N GLU A 205 -8.34 -40.70 76.08
CA GLU A 205 -7.07 -40.82 76.80
C GLU A 205 -7.04 -39.89 78.02
N ASP A 206 -7.50 -38.64 77.89
CA ASP A 206 -7.61 -37.70 79.01
C ASP A 206 -8.60 -38.17 80.08
N THR A 207 -9.73 -38.78 79.71
CA THR A 207 -10.66 -39.36 80.69
C THR A 207 -10.06 -40.57 81.40
N VAL A 208 -9.35 -41.44 80.68
CA VAL A 208 -8.68 -42.62 81.25
C VAL A 208 -7.59 -42.19 82.22
N THR A 209 -6.73 -41.25 81.83
CA THR A 209 -5.65 -40.74 82.71
C THR A 209 -6.21 -40.07 83.98
N LYS A 210 -7.33 -39.35 83.89
CA LYS A 210 -8.04 -38.80 85.06
C LYS A 210 -8.54 -39.91 85.99
N LEU A 211 -9.18 -40.95 85.44
CA LEU A 211 -9.66 -42.10 86.22
C LEU A 211 -8.50 -42.89 86.85
N GLU A 212 -7.41 -43.09 86.13
CA GLU A 212 -6.21 -43.73 86.65
C GLU A 212 -5.60 -42.92 87.80
N LYS A 213 -5.49 -41.60 87.66
CA LYS A 213 -4.98 -40.73 88.71
C LYS A 213 -5.87 -40.76 89.97
N GLU A 214 -7.19 -40.75 89.79
CA GLU A 214 -8.13 -40.87 90.92
C GLU A 214 -7.99 -42.23 91.61
N LYS A 215 -7.87 -43.32 90.84
CA LYS A 215 -7.63 -44.66 91.38
C LYS A 215 -6.30 -44.77 92.13
N HIS A 216 -5.21 -44.22 91.59
CA HIS A 216 -3.92 -44.21 92.27
C HIS A 216 -3.98 -43.41 93.57
N ARG A 217 -4.65 -42.25 93.56
CA ARG A 217 -4.87 -41.46 94.77
C ARG A 217 -5.61 -42.27 95.84
N GLN A 218 -6.65 -43.02 95.46
CA GLN A 218 -7.40 -43.86 96.41
C GLN A 218 -6.54 -44.98 97.01
N LEU A 219 -5.63 -45.56 96.24
CA LEU A 219 -4.69 -46.59 96.71
C LEU A 219 -3.60 -46.01 97.63
N ASP A 220 -3.16 -44.77 97.42
CA ASP A 220 -2.17 -44.11 98.29
C ASP A 220 -2.73 -43.74 99.68
N TYR A 221 -4.07 -43.72 99.84
CA TYR A 221 -4.75 -43.45 101.12
C TYR A 221 -5.13 -44.71 101.91
N THR A 222 -4.87 -45.91 101.39
CA THR A 222 -5.10 -47.21 102.06
C THR A 222 -3.78 -47.90 102.39
#